data_AF-A0A7L3CBI1-F1
#
_entry.id   AF-A0A7L3CBI1-F1
#
_cell.length_a   1.000
_cell.length_b   1.000
_cell.length_c   1.000
_cell.angle_alpha   90.00
_cell.angle_beta   90.00
_cell.angle_gamma   90.00
#
_symmetry.space_group_name_H-M   'P 1'
#
loop_
_entity.id
_entity.type
_entity.pdbx_description
1 polymer ?
#
loop_
_entity_poly.entity_id
_entity_poly.type
_entity_poly.pdbx_seq_one_letter_code
_entity_poly.pdbx_strand_id
1 'polypeptide(L)'
;RKSFFSYPFYFHQDTAWITGCDFLPQLKCVVAVTERTVIVWDYKSKGSQNNCFIIKPMENGLLCVCTVTMSDHLAKDNIVMGDDKGYVHLLTVTSDHLGLKQCKGKKESQLQVLDPKTFNIVKRKLHDDWVVKVKYISDLNCFGSCSSDSIHSFVLDDIKRLEDNLPVKEFSVPRGVNAFTYCAKAKVIVTGG
;
A
#
# COMPACT_ATOMS: atom_id res chain seq x y z
N ARG A 1 -7.61 18.75 -25.36
CA ARG A 1 -7.43 17.43 -24.70
C ARG A 1 -5.94 17.20 -24.50
N LYS A 2 -5.37 17.61 -23.37
CA LYS A 2 -3.97 17.31 -23.04
C LYS A 2 -3.93 15.91 -22.44
N SER A 3 -3.12 15.04 -23.04
CA SER A 3 -2.96 13.65 -22.65
C SER A 3 -2.41 13.56 -21.23
N PHE A 4 -2.87 12.56 -20.48
CA PHE A 4 -2.42 12.21 -19.14
C PHE A 4 -0.93 11.80 -19.04
N PHE A 5 -0.17 11.87 -20.15
CA PHE A 5 1.18 11.33 -20.28
C PHE A 5 2.30 12.40 -20.26
N SER A 6 1.99 13.68 -20.06
CA SER A 6 3.02 14.73 -19.98
C SER A 6 3.58 14.96 -18.56
N TYR A 7 3.70 13.91 -17.74
CA TYR A 7 4.43 13.93 -16.47
C TYR A 7 5.78 13.13 -16.48
N PRO A 8 6.62 13.11 -17.55
CA PRO A 8 7.81 12.26 -17.54
C PRO A 8 8.98 12.84 -16.74
N PHE A 9 8.89 14.06 -16.18
CA PHE A 9 10.07 14.74 -15.65
C PHE A 9 10.50 14.31 -14.23
N TYR A 10 9.66 13.59 -13.47
CA TYR A 10 9.93 13.25 -12.07
C TYR A 10 10.43 11.82 -11.82
N PHE A 11 10.39 10.94 -12.82
CA PHE A 11 10.87 9.55 -12.73
C PHE A 11 12.26 9.32 -13.33
N HIS A 12 12.98 10.39 -13.69
CA HIS A 12 14.19 10.25 -14.52
C HIS A 12 15.41 9.63 -13.81
N GLN A 13 15.36 9.42 -12.49
CA GLN A 13 16.46 8.80 -11.73
C GLN A 13 16.16 7.39 -11.19
N ASP A 14 14.90 6.98 -11.09
CA ASP A 14 14.51 5.63 -10.68
C ASP A 14 13.50 5.11 -11.71
N THR A 15 13.96 4.43 -12.77
CA THR A 15 13.15 3.75 -13.79
C THR A 15 12.48 2.48 -13.24
N ALA A 16 12.02 2.53 -12.00
CA ALA A 16 11.42 1.39 -11.32
C ALA A 16 9.95 1.26 -11.72
N TRP A 17 9.53 0.03 -12.00
CA TRP A 17 8.16 -0.26 -12.42
C TRP A 17 7.22 -0.09 -11.22
N ILE A 18 6.03 0.48 -11.46
CA ILE A 18 4.99 0.53 -10.43
C ILE A 18 4.41 -0.88 -10.29
N THR A 19 4.58 -1.47 -9.12
CA THR A 19 4.13 -2.82 -8.80
C THR A 19 2.72 -2.83 -8.21
N GLY A 20 2.29 -1.74 -7.60
CA GLY A 20 0.91 -1.55 -7.15
C GLY A 20 0.54 -0.09 -6.94
N CYS A 21 -0.76 0.20 -6.96
CA CYS A 21 -1.29 1.49 -6.59
C CYS A 21 -2.68 1.37 -5.97
N ASP A 22 -3.03 2.34 -5.12
CA ASP A 22 -4.36 2.47 -4.54
C ASP A 22 -4.66 3.94 -4.18
N PHE A 23 -5.89 4.21 -3.77
CA PHE A 23 -6.36 5.53 -3.36
C PHE A 23 -6.37 5.67 -1.84
N LEU A 24 -5.95 6.83 -1.36
CA LEU A 24 -5.99 7.22 0.05
C LEU A 24 -7.19 8.18 0.24
N PRO A 25 -8.37 7.68 0.64
CA PRO A 25 -9.60 8.47 0.62
C PRO A 25 -9.60 9.63 1.61
N GLN A 26 -9.02 9.45 2.80
CA GLN A 26 -9.03 10.49 3.83
C GLN A 26 -8.06 11.62 3.48
N LEU A 27 -6.86 11.26 3.00
CA LEU A 27 -5.82 12.19 2.58
C LEU A 27 -6.04 12.76 1.18
N LYS A 28 -6.97 12.20 0.40
CA LYS A 28 -7.22 12.56 -1.00
C LYS A 28 -5.93 12.50 -1.83
N CYS A 29 -5.19 11.42 -1.64
CA CYS A 29 -3.96 11.14 -2.36
C CYS A 29 -4.07 9.81 -3.12
N VAL A 30 -3.16 9.60 -4.06
CA VAL A 30 -2.88 8.28 -4.64
C VAL A 30 -1.60 7.77 -3.99
N VAL A 31 -1.57 6.49 -3.63
CA VAL A 31 -0.34 5.78 -3.26
C VAL A 31 0.05 4.84 -4.40
N ALA A 32 1.34 4.78 -4.70
CA ALA A 32 1.94 3.79 -5.57
C ALA A 32 3.16 3.20 -4.88
N VAL A 33 3.44 1.92 -5.15
CA VAL A 33 4.64 1.24 -4.70
C VAL A 33 5.44 0.79 -5.93
N THR A 34 6.76 0.88 -5.80
CA THR A 34 7.73 0.26 -6.71
C THR A 34 8.57 -0.72 -5.90
N GLU A 35 9.76 -1.12 -6.37
CA GLU A 35 10.64 -2.01 -5.61
C GLU A 35 10.91 -1.51 -4.18
N ARG A 36 11.65 -0.43 -3.96
CA ARG A 36 12.04 -0.01 -2.60
C ARG A 36 11.49 1.36 -2.22
N THR A 37 10.36 1.73 -2.80
CA THR A 37 9.81 3.09 -2.67
C THR A 37 8.30 3.06 -2.55
N VAL A 38 7.77 3.88 -1.65
CA VAL A 38 6.35 4.27 -1.61
C VAL A 38 6.23 5.70 -2.10
N ILE A 39 5.34 5.94 -3.06
CA ILE A 39 5.09 7.25 -3.66
C ILE A 39 3.68 7.67 -3.28
N VAL A 40 3.54 8.85 -2.67
CA VAL A 40 2.24 9.43 -2.32
C VAL A 40 2.07 10.73 -3.07
N TRP A 41 0.97 10.86 -3.80
CA TRP A 41 0.70 12.02 -4.66
C TRP A 41 -0.66 12.64 -4.37
N ASP A 42 -0.67 13.95 -4.08
CA ASP A 42 -1.91 14.74 -3.96
C ASP A 42 -2.44 15.12 -5.35
N TYR A 43 -3.47 14.42 -5.80
CA TYR A 43 -4.10 14.65 -7.11
C TYR A 43 -5.00 15.90 -7.16
N LYS A 44 -5.33 16.53 -6.02
CA LYS A 44 -6.17 17.73 -5.99
C LYS A 44 -5.39 19.02 -6.19
N SER A 45 -4.08 18.96 -5.97
CA SER A 45 -3.20 20.10 -6.19
C SER A 45 -3.30 20.59 -7.65
N LYS A 46 -3.75 21.83 -7.85
CA LYS A 46 -3.92 22.45 -9.19
C LYS A 46 -2.68 23.29 -9.51
N GLY A 47 -2.14 23.14 -10.72
CA GLY A 47 -1.10 24.02 -11.26
C GLY A 47 0.33 23.54 -10.99
N SER A 48 1.25 24.45 -10.66
CA SER A 48 2.68 24.20 -10.43
C SER A 48 3.01 23.69 -9.02
N GLN A 49 2.01 23.24 -8.26
CA GLN A 49 2.11 22.83 -6.86
C GLN A 49 1.93 21.32 -6.72
N ASN A 50 2.67 20.52 -7.49
CA ASN A 50 2.55 19.07 -7.39
C ASN A 50 3.23 18.57 -6.12
N ASN A 51 2.44 18.24 -5.11
CA ASN A 51 2.93 17.64 -3.87
C ASN A 51 3.10 16.13 -4.07
N CYS A 52 4.33 15.72 -4.35
CA CYS A 52 4.74 14.33 -4.45
C CYS A 52 5.71 14.01 -3.31
N PHE A 53 5.36 12.98 -2.54
CA PHE A 53 6.14 12.50 -1.41
C PHE A 53 6.68 11.10 -1.73
N ILE A 54 7.96 10.89 -1.48
CA ILE A 54 8.66 9.65 -1.80
C ILE A 54 9.26 9.11 -0.51
N ILE A 55 8.76 7.98 -0.03
CA ILE A 55 9.27 7.28 1.14
C ILE A 55 10.26 6.21 0.64
N LYS A 56 11.55 6.40 0.88
CA LYS A 56 12.61 5.47 0.46
C LYS A 56 13.88 5.60 1.32
N PRO A 57 14.72 4.55 1.42
CA PRO A 57 14.52 3.20 0.88
C PRO A 57 13.74 2.31 1.84
N MET A 58 12.70 1.65 1.33
CA MET A 58 12.05 0.53 2.01
C MET A 58 13.04 -0.64 2.13
N GLU A 59 12.91 -1.49 3.14
CA GLU A 59 13.87 -2.56 3.38
C GLU A 59 13.85 -3.64 2.29
N ASN A 60 12.64 -4.09 1.91
CA ASN A 60 12.38 -5.14 0.94
C ASN A 60 11.71 -4.58 -0.32
N GLY A 61 11.64 -5.40 -1.37
CA GLY A 61 10.97 -5.10 -2.63
C GLY A 61 9.45 -5.18 -2.49
N LEU A 62 8.73 -4.05 -2.53
CA LEU A 62 7.28 -4.00 -2.46
C LEU A 62 6.65 -4.41 -3.80
N LEU A 63 5.67 -5.30 -3.74
CA LEU A 63 5.04 -5.94 -4.90
C LEU A 63 3.57 -5.56 -5.07
N CYS A 64 2.89 -5.22 -3.98
CA CYS A 64 1.48 -4.87 -4.02
C CYS A 64 1.12 -3.93 -2.86
N VAL A 65 0.02 -3.19 -3.02
CA VAL A 65 -0.46 -2.22 -2.03
C VAL A 65 -1.98 -2.19 -2.01
N CYS A 66 -2.56 -1.95 -0.84
CA CYS A 66 -3.99 -1.71 -0.67
C CYS A 66 -4.24 -0.79 0.54
N THR A 67 -5.17 0.14 0.40
CA THR A 67 -5.62 1.02 1.48
C THR A 67 -6.60 0.31 2.40
N VAL A 68 -6.42 0.49 3.70
CA VAL A 68 -7.31 -0.04 4.74
C VAL A 68 -8.33 1.03 5.10
N THR A 69 -9.58 0.83 4.67
CA THR A 69 -10.68 1.77 4.94
C THR A 69 -11.30 1.49 6.30
N MET A 70 -10.82 2.18 7.34
CA MET A 70 -11.46 2.22 8.67
C MET A 70 -12.26 3.51 8.81
N SER A 71 -13.37 3.47 9.55
CA SER A 71 -14.38 4.54 9.59
C SER A 71 -14.03 5.76 10.45
N ASP A 72 -12.92 5.78 11.18
CA ASP A 72 -12.90 6.54 12.44
C ASP A 72 -11.97 7.75 12.50
N HIS A 73 -11.14 8.03 11.48
CA HIS A 73 -10.15 9.11 11.57
C HIS A 73 -10.09 10.01 10.34
N LEU A 74 -10.56 11.25 10.50
CA LEU A 74 -10.31 12.33 9.56
C LEU A 74 -8.79 12.59 9.49
N ALA A 75 -8.24 12.64 8.27
CA ALA A 75 -6.83 12.95 7.97
C ALA A 75 -5.76 11.88 8.27
N LYS A 76 -6.15 10.60 8.36
CA LYS A 76 -5.24 9.45 8.42
C LYS A 76 -5.71 8.35 7.48
N ASP A 77 -4.79 7.73 6.75
CA ASP A 77 -5.02 6.51 6.01
C ASP A 77 -4.01 5.44 6.44
N ASN A 78 -4.46 4.19 6.52
CA ASN A 78 -3.61 3.03 6.75
C ASN A 78 -3.42 2.29 5.42
N ILE A 79 -2.21 1.80 5.18
CA ILE A 79 -1.81 1.18 3.92
C ILE A 79 -1.19 -0.18 4.24
N VAL A 80 -1.66 -1.21 3.57
CA VAL A 80 -1.07 -2.56 3.62
C VAL A 80 -0.26 -2.79 2.35
N MET A 81 0.95 -3.33 2.49
CA MET A 81 1.84 -3.64 1.37
C MET A 81 2.41 -5.04 1.51
N GLY A 82 2.57 -5.75 0.40
CA GLY A 82 3.24 -7.05 0.35
C GLY A 82 4.63 -6.93 -0.30
N ASP A 83 5.58 -7.76 0.11
CA ASP A 83 6.95 -7.72 -0.41
C ASP A 83 7.50 -9.06 -0.96
N ASP A 84 8.71 -8.99 -1.53
CA ASP A 84 9.49 -10.07 -2.12
C ASP A 84 10.17 -11.01 -1.12
N LYS A 85 9.91 -10.86 0.19
CA LYS A 85 10.41 -11.72 1.27
C LYS A 85 9.29 -12.36 2.09
N GLY A 86 8.05 -12.21 1.65
CA GLY A 86 6.88 -12.80 2.31
C GLY A 86 6.40 -12.01 3.52
N TYR A 87 6.84 -10.75 3.68
CA TYR A 87 6.31 -9.86 4.71
C TYR A 87 5.14 -9.04 4.19
N VAL A 88 4.18 -8.84 5.09
CA VAL A 88 3.11 -7.87 4.95
C VAL A 88 3.42 -6.71 5.88
N HIS A 89 3.40 -5.50 5.31
CA HIS A 89 3.69 -4.23 5.98
C HIS A 89 2.40 -3.47 6.20
N LEU A 90 2.30 -2.77 7.33
CA LEU A 90 1.27 -1.81 7.66
C LEU A 90 1.93 -0.46 7.89
N LEU A 91 1.60 0.51 7.04
CA LEU A 91 2.07 1.89 7.10
C LEU A 91 0.89 2.80 7.44
N THR A 92 1.04 3.60 8.50
CA THR A 92 0.12 4.72 8.78
C THR A 92 0.65 5.99 8.12
N VAL A 93 -0.19 6.64 7.30
CA VAL A 93 0.08 7.97 6.73
C VAL A 93 -0.92 8.98 7.28
N THR A 94 -0.43 10.17 7.65
CA THR A 94 -1.25 11.27 8.18
C THR A 94 -0.98 12.55 7.40
N SER A 95 -1.90 13.52 7.48
CA SER A 95 -1.73 14.83 6.83
C SER A 95 -0.48 15.57 7.29
N ASP A 96 -0.04 15.31 8.52
CA ASP A 96 1.05 16.01 9.17
C ASP A 96 2.40 15.47 8.67
N HIS A 97 2.50 14.15 8.46
CA HIS A 97 3.67 13.54 7.79
C HIS A 97 3.86 14.08 6.36
N LEU A 98 2.75 14.38 5.67
CA LEU A 98 2.77 14.93 4.31
C LEU A 98 2.85 16.46 4.29
N GLY A 99 2.90 17.15 5.44
CA GLY A 99 2.93 18.61 5.49
C GLY A 99 1.72 19.30 4.82
N LEU A 100 0.61 18.59 4.58
CA LEU A 100 -0.54 19.08 3.81
C LEU A 100 -1.24 20.28 4.48
N LYS A 101 -1.08 20.46 5.80
CA LYS A 101 -1.65 21.58 6.56
C LYS A 101 -0.81 22.86 6.51
N GLN A 102 0.46 22.80 6.08
CA GLN A 102 1.39 23.92 6.14
C GLN A 102 1.87 24.36 4.75
N CYS A 103 1.03 25.04 3.97
CA CYS A 103 1.51 25.80 2.79
C CYS A 103 0.64 27.04 2.52
N LYS A 104 0.69 28.04 3.41
CA LYS A 104 0.32 29.43 3.07
C LYS A 104 1.57 30.14 2.53
N GLY A 105 2.02 29.76 1.33
CA GLY A 105 3.17 30.38 0.69
C GLY A 105 3.37 29.88 -0.74
N LYS A 106 3.83 30.75 -1.64
CA LYS A 106 4.24 30.38 -3.01
C LYS A 106 5.49 29.49 -2.94
N LYS A 107 5.34 28.18 -2.83
CA LYS A 107 6.45 27.23 -2.99
C LYS A 107 6.42 26.65 -4.41
N GLU A 108 7.55 26.45 -5.06
CA GLU A 108 7.58 25.67 -6.30
C GLU A 108 7.28 24.19 -5.99
N SER A 109 6.80 23.43 -6.99
CA SER A 109 6.58 21.98 -6.88
C SER A 109 7.81 21.29 -6.30
N GLN A 110 7.74 20.85 -5.05
CA GLN A 110 8.88 20.24 -4.37
C GLN A 110 8.59 18.76 -4.14
N LEU A 111 9.34 17.90 -4.83
CA LEU A 111 9.45 16.49 -4.51
C LEU A 111 10.06 16.37 -3.11
N GLN A 112 9.37 15.70 -2.20
CA GLN A 112 9.84 15.51 -0.82
C GLN A 112 10.22 14.06 -0.62
N VAL A 113 11.52 13.80 -0.43
CA VAL A 113 12.02 12.48 -0.04
C VAL A 113 11.97 12.37 1.48
N LEU A 114 11.29 11.36 1.99
CA LEU A 114 11.05 11.12 3.40
C LEU A 114 11.73 9.79 3.81
N ASP A 115 12.31 9.77 5.02
CA ASP A 115 12.89 8.55 5.59
C ASP A 115 11.76 7.66 6.16
N PRO A 116 11.67 6.37 5.77
CA PRO A 116 10.71 5.42 6.33
C PRO A 116 10.70 5.37 7.87
N LYS A 117 11.82 5.65 8.54
CA LYS A 117 11.92 5.67 10.02
C LYS A 117 11.07 6.75 10.69
N THR A 118 10.65 7.76 9.93
CA THR A 118 9.76 8.83 10.43
C THR A 118 8.29 8.39 10.48
N PHE A 119 7.98 7.20 9.96
CA PHE A 119 6.66 6.62 9.93
C PHE A 119 6.55 5.44 10.89
N ASN A 120 5.34 5.21 11.38
CA ASN A 120 5.02 3.95 12.05
C ASN A 120 4.77 2.87 10.98
N ILE A 121 5.78 2.04 10.73
CA ILE A 121 5.73 0.91 9.81
C ILE A 121 5.89 -0.36 10.62
N VAL A 122 4.81 -1.14 10.70
CA VAL A 122 4.82 -2.48 11.29
C VAL A 122 4.95 -3.48 10.16
N LYS A 123 5.75 -4.54 10.33
CA LYS A 123 5.86 -5.62 9.34
C LYS A 123 5.81 -6.97 10.03
N ARG A 124 5.21 -7.95 9.36
CA ARG A 124 5.13 -9.33 9.84
C ARG A 124 5.32 -10.30 8.67
N LYS A 125 6.15 -11.33 8.87
CA LYS A 125 6.30 -12.42 7.91
C LYS A 125 5.06 -13.32 7.97
N LEU A 126 4.36 -13.44 6.85
CA LEU A 126 3.13 -14.24 6.73
C LEU A 126 3.20 -15.32 5.66
N HIS A 127 4.17 -15.21 4.75
CA HIS A 127 4.38 -16.14 3.65
C HIS A 127 5.86 -16.51 3.58
N ASP A 128 6.17 -17.70 3.07
CA ASP A 128 7.57 -18.12 2.82
C ASP A 128 8.06 -17.80 1.40
N ASP A 129 7.20 -17.25 0.56
CA ASP A 129 7.50 -16.73 -0.77
C ASP A 129 6.89 -15.31 -0.94
N TRP A 130 7.03 -14.71 -2.11
CA TRP A 130 6.59 -13.37 -2.43
C TRP A 130 5.11 -13.15 -2.12
N VAL A 131 4.78 -11.99 -1.55
CA VAL A 131 3.39 -11.58 -1.36
C VAL A 131 2.89 -10.96 -2.66
N VAL A 132 2.13 -11.75 -3.42
CA VAL A 132 1.68 -11.39 -4.77
C VAL A 132 0.55 -10.37 -4.74
N LYS A 133 -0.34 -10.46 -3.74
CA LYS A 133 -1.47 -9.56 -3.60
C LYS A 133 -1.84 -9.35 -2.14
N VAL A 134 -2.19 -8.11 -1.80
CA VAL A 134 -2.86 -7.75 -0.55
C VAL A 134 -4.17 -7.04 -0.85
N LYS A 135 -5.18 -7.22 0.00
CA LYS A 135 -6.45 -6.51 -0.11
C LYS A 135 -7.14 -6.41 1.23
N TYR A 136 -7.61 -5.23 1.59
CA TYR A 136 -8.53 -5.07 2.71
C TYR A 136 -9.98 -5.30 2.24
N ILE A 137 -10.73 -6.09 3.00
CA ILE A 137 -12.12 -6.46 2.73
C ILE A 137 -12.97 -5.86 3.84
N SER A 138 -13.52 -4.67 3.59
CA SER A 138 -14.26 -3.89 4.58
C SER A 138 -15.48 -4.64 5.14
N ASP A 139 -16.17 -5.42 4.30
CA ASP A 139 -17.34 -6.23 4.71
C ASP A 139 -17.00 -7.30 5.76
N LEU A 140 -15.74 -7.74 5.80
CA LEU A 140 -15.25 -8.73 6.75
C LEU A 140 -14.43 -8.10 7.88
N ASN A 141 -14.11 -6.81 7.79
CA ASN A 141 -13.13 -6.13 8.64
C ASN A 141 -11.78 -6.89 8.70
N CYS A 142 -11.37 -7.50 7.58
CA CYS A 142 -10.15 -8.29 7.49
C CYS A 142 -9.27 -7.83 6.34
N PHE A 143 -7.95 -8.03 6.48
CA PHE A 143 -7.04 -8.02 5.35
C PHE A 143 -6.86 -9.45 4.83
N GLY A 144 -6.66 -9.57 3.52
CA GLY A 144 -6.19 -10.77 2.87
C GLY A 144 -4.82 -10.54 2.26
N SER A 145 -3.98 -11.57 2.27
CA SER A 145 -2.71 -11.61 1.51
C SER A 145 -2.52 -13.00 0.89
N CYS A 146 -1.90 -13.06 -0.29
CA CYS A 146 -1.65 -14.33 -0.97
C CYS A 146 -0.23 -14.44 -1.52
N SER A 147 0.23 -15.67 -1.67
CA SER A 147 1.55 -16.05 -2.14
C SER A 147 1.49 -17.33 -2.97
N SER A 148 2.48 -17.52 -3.85
CA SER A 148 2.71 -18.75 -4.61
C SER A 148 3.18 -19.93 -3.73
N ASP A 149 3.47 -19.69 -2.46
CA ASP A 149 3.77 -20.74 -1.50
C ASP A 149 2.58 -21.72 -1.36
N SER A 150 2.88 -23.01 -1.25
CA SER A 150 1.89 -24.08 -1.12
C SER A 150 1.44 -24.32 0.32
N ILE A 151 2.19 -23.84 1.32
CA ILE A 151 1.88 -24.06 2.73
C ILE A 151 1.09 -22.85 3.27
N HIS A 152 1.69 -21.67 3.18
CA HIS A 152 1.13 -20.39 3.61
C HIS A 152 0.59 -19.64 2.40
N SER A 153 -0.32 -20.24 1.63
CA SER A 153 -0.76 -19.70 0.33
C SER A 153 -1.64 -18.46 0.44
N PHE A 154 -2.53 -18.43 1.44
CA PHE A 154 -3.48 -17.34 1.64
C PHE A 154 -3.71 -17.09 3.12
N VAL A 155 -3.69 -15.83 3.54
CA VAL A 155 -3.99 -15.39 4.90
C VAL A 155 -5.19 -14.45 4.87
N LEU A 156 -6.11 -14.59 5.83
CA LEU A 156 -7.27 -13.73 5.99
C LEU A 156 -7.57 -13.46 7.47
N ASP A 157 -7.18 -12.29 7.97
CA ASP A 157 -7.37 -11.97 9.39
C ASP A 157 -7.58 -10.48 9.65
N ASP A 158 -7.83 -10.12 10.91
CA ASP A 158 -7.90 -8.72 11.36
C ASP A 158 -6.53 -8.04 11.22
N ILE A 159 -6.54 -6.75 10.86
CA ILE A 159 -5.32 -5.96 10.69
C ILE A 159 -4.44 -5.92 11.96
N LYS A 160 -5.04 -6.04 13.15
CA LYS A 160 -4.34 -6.12 14.43
C LYS A 160 -3.37 -7.29 14.53
N ARG A 161 -3.58 -8.35 13.73
CA ARG A 161 -2.64 -9.47 13.66
C ARG A 161 -1.28 -9.09 13.09
N LEU A 162 -1.17 -7.99 12.36
CA LEU A 162 0.15 -7.50 11.96
C LEU A 162 0.94 -6.94 13.14
N GLU A 163 0.27 -6.56 14.24
CA GLU A 163 0.88 -5.93 15.41
C GLU A 163 1.10 -6.90 16.59
N ASP A 164 0.24 -7.91 16.76
CA ASP A 164 0.19 -8.72 17.99
C ASP A 164 0.94 -10.07 17.95
N ASN A 165 1.56 -10.43 16.83
CA ASN A 165 2.29 -11.70 16.59
C ASN A 165 1.50 -12.99 16.90
N LEU A 166 0.20 -12.93 17.16
CA LEU A 166 -0.62 -14.10 17.45
C LEU A 166 -0.91 -14.90 16.16
N PRO A 167 -1.25 -16.20 16.24
CA PRO A 167 -1.53 -17.00 15.05
C PRO A 167 -2.55 -16.34 14.11
N VAL A 168 -2.30 -16.43 12.80
CA VAL A 168 -3.20 -15.92 11.75
C VAL A 168 -4.00 -17.06 11.14
N LYS A 169 -5.17 -16.74 10.58
CA LYS A 169 -5.94 -17.68 9.77
C LYS A 169 -5.33 -17.81 8.38
N GLU A 170 -4.66 -18.93 8.16
CA GLU A 170 -3.99 -19.27 6.91
C GLU A 170 -4.60 -20.49 6.22
N PHE A 171 -4.45 -20.56 4.91
CA PHE A 171 -4.96 -21.61 4.06
C PHE A 171 -3.87 -22.09 3.11
N SER A 172 -3.67 -23.39 3.06
CA SER A 172 -2.80 -24.07 2.11
C SER A 172 -3.58 -24.39 0.84
N VAL A 173 -3.04 -24.01 -0.31
CA VAL A 173 -3.55 -24.36 -1.63
C VAL A 173 -2.39 -24.96 -2.43
N PRO A 174 -2.53 -26.17 -2.99
CA PRO A 174 -1.49 -26.74 -3.84
C PRO A 174 -1.14 -25.78 -4.99
N ARG A 175 0.15 -25.50 -5.17
CA ARG A 175 0.70 -24.51 -6.13
C ARG A 175 0.44 -23.04 -5.80
N GLY A 176 -0.07 -22.75 -4.60
CA GLY A 176 -0.24 -21.39 -4.10
C GLY A 176 -1.42 -20.63 -4.68
N VAL A 177 -1.48 -19.33 -4.35
CA VAL A 177 -2.53 -18.40 -4.77
C VAL A 177 -1.89 -17.13 -5.31
N ASN A 178 -2.16 -16.83 -6.58
CA ASN A 178 -1.66 -15.65 -7.29
C ASN A 178 -2.63 -14.47 -7.25
N ALA A 179 -3.92 -14.74 -7.05
CA ALA A 179 -4.93 -13.72 -6.96
C ALA A 179 -6.09 -14.17 -6.06
N PHE A 180 -6.76 -13.20 -5.44
CA PHE A 180 -8.02 -13.44 -4.77
C PHE A 180 -8.96 -12.24 -4.88
N THR A 181 -10.24 -12.49 -4.63
CA THR A 181 -11.28 -11.47 -4.46
C THR A 181 -12.39 -11.96 -3.53
N TYR A 182 -13.16 -11.03 -2.98
CA TYR A 182 -14.32 -11.32 -2.15
C TYR A 182 -15.60 -10.84 -2.85
N CYS A 183 -16.63 -11.69 -2.83
CA CYS A 183 -17.97 -11.35 -3.30
C CYS A 183 -18.90 -11.16 -2.11
N ALA A 184 -19.26 -9.90 -1.82
CA ALA A 184 -20.17 -9.53 -0.73
C ALA A 184 -21.55 -10.24 -0.83
N LYS A 185 -22.11 -10.28 -2.04
CA LYS A 185 -23.43 -10.86 -2.30
C LYS A 185 -23.47 -12.36 -2.00
N ALA A 186 -22.43 -13.10 -2.42
CA ALA A 186 -22.35 -14.54 -2.20
C ALA A 186 -21.71 -14.90 -0.84
N LYS A 187 -21.05 -13.93 -0.19
CA LYS A 187 -20.20 -14.14 1.00
C LYS A 187 -19.09 -15.17 0.77
N VAL A 188 -18.50 -15.16 -0.43
CA VAL A 188 -17.47 -16.12 -0.86
C VAL A 188 -16.17 -15.39 -1.19
N ILE A 189 -15.06 -15.99 -0.77
CA ILE A 189 -13.72 -15.65 -1.25
C ILE A 189 -13.37 -16.59 -2.40
N VAL A 190 -12.95 -16.00 -3.51
CA VAL A 190 -12.48 -16.73 -4.69
C VAL A 190 -10.98 -16.52 -4.81
N THR A 191 -10.23 -17.61 -4.88
CA THR A 191 -8.79 -17.62 -5.13
C THR A 191 -8.52 -18.11 -6.55
N GLY A 192 -7.39 -17.69 -7.13
CA GLY A 192 -6.88 -18.14 -8.42
C GLY A 192 -5.37 -18.30 -8.34
N GLY A 193 -4.86 -19.37 -8.95
CA GLY A 193 -3.45 -19.77 -8.96
C GLY A 193 -3.06 -20.25 -10.34
#